data_AF-A0A151QSC2-F1
#
_entry.id   AF-A0A151QSC2-F1
#
_cell.length_a   1.000
_cell.length_b   1.000
_cell.length_c   1.000
_cell.angle_alpha   90.00
_cell.angle_beta   90.00
_cell.angle_gamma   90.00
#
_symmetry.space_group_name_H-M   'P 1'
#
loop_
_entity.id
_entity.type
_entity.pdbx_description
1 polymer ?
#
loop_
_entity_poly.entity_id
_entity_poly.type
_entity_poly.pdbx_seq_one_letter_code
_entity_poly.pdbx_strand_id
1 'polypeptide(L)'
;DSEHIAFLLYWLSACVFCTRSIQVPKYYYTLTQCLHLRKKVCLSKLLLASLYTCLDEASESLFPETGPRNHSSPLWLLQLWLNANFEKKLNLAPLRTSITYNLKGARLAALTPKKQSIDNFAKYIKTILSFEGFSEDLAPFIRPNLVGPAWLQNQNQVGHISREMTEIWFGFL
;
A
#
# COMPACT_ATOMS: atom_id res chain seq x y z
N ASP A 1 6.13 15.74 22.61
CA ASP A 1 7.03 15.52 21.44
C ASP A 1 7.55 14.10 21.29
N SER A 2 8.13 13.49 22.33
CA SER A 2 8.64 12.11 22.28
C SER A 2 7.58 11.06 21.90
N GLU A 3 6.36 11.22 22.44
CA GLU A 3 5.22 10.33 22.13
C GLU A 3 4.82 10.39 20.66
N HIS A 4 4.75 11.59 20.07
CA HIS A 4 4.42 11.76 18.65
C HIS A 4 5.48 11.11 17.74
N ILE A 5 6.77 11.24 18.08
CA ILE A 5 7.85 10.56 17.37
C ILE A 5 7.72 9.04 17.51
N ALA A 6 7.46 8.53 18.71
CA ALA A 6 7.28 7.09 18.93
C ALA A 6 6.08 6.54 18.13
N PHE A 7 4.96 7.26 18.13
CA PHE A 7 3.78 6.94 17.32
C PHE A 7 4.11 6.88 15.83
N LEU A 8 4.71 7.94 15.28
CA LEU A 8 5.08 8.01 13.86
C LEU A 8 6.05 6.89 13.48
N LEU A 9 7.02 6.61 14.33
CA LEU A 9 7.99 5.54 14.11
C LEU A 9 7.32 4.16 14.09
N TYR A 10 6.41 3.89 15.02
CA TYR A 10 5.60 2.67 15.04
C TYR A 10 4.70 2.58 13.80
N TRP A 11 4.00 3.66 13.47
CA TRP A 11 3.08 3.71 12.33
C TRP A 11 3.81 3.46 10.99
N LEU A 12 4.95 4.13 10.77
CA LEU A 12 5.78 3.88 9.58
C LEU A 12 6.23 2.43 9.50
N SER A 13 6.73 1.89 10.62
CA SER A 13 7.29 0.54 10.67
C SER A 13 6.21 -0.52 10.49
N ALA A 14 5.10 -0.43 11.20
CA ALA A 14 4.06 -1.46 11.22
C ALA A 14 3.07 -1.33 10.05
N CYS A 15 2.66 -0.11 9.70
CA CYS A 15 1.56 0.13 8.78
C CYS A 15 2.01 0.53 7.37
N VAL A 16 3.09 1.31 7.25
CA VAL A 16 3.54 1.82 5.94
C VAL A 16 4.52 0.86 5.29
N PHE A 17 5.65 0.58 5.95
CA PHE A 17 6.71 -0.29 5.44
C PHE A 17 6.55 -1.75 5.87
N CYS A 18 5.65 -2.03 6.83
CA CYS A 18 5.30 -3.37 7.31
C CYS A 18 6.51 -4.23 7.76
N THR A 19 7.47 -3.62 8.45
CA THR A 19 8.65 -4.31 8.95
C THR A 19 8.34 -5.35 10.01
N ARG A 20 9.06 -6.48 9.97
CA ARG A 20 8.87 -7.59 10.91
C ARG A 20 9.60 -7.47 12.23
N SER A 21 10.45 -6.46 12.35
CA SER A 21 11.31 -6.31 13.51
C SER A 21 10.45 -6.02 14.74
N ILE A 22 10.57 -6.87 15.76
CA ILE A 22 9.96 -6.64 17.09
C ILE A 22 10.50 -5.32 17.66
N GLN A 23 11.75 -4.99 17.33
CA GLN A 23 12.36 -3.71 17.64
C GLN A 23 12.09 -2.70 16.52
N VAL A 24 11.68 -1.50 16.88
CA VAL A 24 11.40 -0.49 15.87
C VAL A 24 12.70 -0.10 15.16
N PRO A 25 12.79 -0.24 13.82
CA PRO A 25 14.06 -0.07 13.15
C PRO A 25 14.58 1.36 13.28
N LYS A 26 15.79 1.49 13.84
CA LYS A 26 16.43 2.80 14.07
C LYS A 26 16.61 3.61 12.78
N TYR A 27 16.68 2.95 11.63
CA TYR A 27 16.85 3.62 10.35
C TYR A 27 15.65 4.49 9.94
N TYR A 28 14.44 4.22 10.46
CA TYR A 28 13.29 5.11 10.26
C TYR A 28 13.27 6.31 11.21
N TYR A 29 14.14 6.33 12.23
CA TYR A 29 14.12 7.40 13.23
C TYR A 29 14.37 8.78 12.62
N THR A 30 15.32 8.90 11.69
CA THR A 30 15.58 10.15 10.97
C THR A 30 14.38 10.58 10.13
N LEU A 31 13.73 9.63 9.44
CA LEU A 31 12.50 9.89 8.71
C LEU A 31 11.41 10.43 9.66
N THR A 32 11.16 9.72 10.75
CA THR A 32 10.21 10.12 11.80
C THR A 32 10.49 11.52 12.34
N GLN A 33 11.74 11.87 12.62
CA GLN A 33 12.11 13.21 13.07
C GLN A 33 11.81 14.26 12.01
N CYS A 34 12.12 13.99 10.74
CA CYS A 34 11.78 14.90 9.64
C CYS A 34 10.26 15.12 9.54
N LEU A 35 9.46 14.06 9.65
CA LEU A 35 8.00 14.14 9.62
C LEU A 35 7.45 14.89 10.84
N HIS A 36 7.99 14.62 12.03
CA HIS A 36 7.64 15.32 13.26
C HIS A 36 7.87 16.84 13.13
N LEU A 37 8.99 17.23 12.52
CA LEU A 37 9.34 18.62 12.23
C LEU A 37 8.61 19.19 11.01
N ARG A 38 7.63 18.46 10.43
CA ARG A 38 6.88 18.83 9.23
C ARG A 38 7.76 19.19 8.03
N LYS A 39 8.95 18.59 7.94
CA LYS A 39 9.83 18.76 6.79
C LYS A 39 9.22 18.05 5.59
N LYS A 40 9.40 18.66 4.41
CA LYS A 40 9.02 18.01 3.15
C LYS A 40 9.90 16.79 2.94
N VAL A 41 9.29 15.61 2.89
CA VAL A 41 9.97 14.35 2.62
C VAL A 41 9.22 13.63 1.52
N CYS A 42 9.96 13.21 0.49
CA CYS A 42 9.39 12.46 -0.62
C CYS A 42 9.15 10.99 -0.22
N LEU A 43 8.09 10.76 0.58
CA LEU A 43 7.75 9.44 1.10
C LEU A 43 7.40 8.46 -0.03
N SER A 44 6.83 8.97 -1.13
CA SER A 44 6.49 8.19 -2.31
C SER A 44 7.69 7.45 -2.91
N LYS A 45 8.85 8.12 -3.06
CA LYS A 45 10.08 7.49 -3.57
C LYS A 45 10.60 6.41 -2.62
N LEU A 46 10.59 6.68 -1.31
CA LEU A 46 11.04 5.70 -0.30
C LEU A 46 10.13 4.48 -0.29
N LEU A 47 8.81 4.68 -0.35
CA LEU A 47 7.82 3.62 -0.37
C LEU A 47 7.94 2.77 -1.65
N LEU A 48 8.14 3.41 -2.80
CA LEU A 48 8.35 2.71 -4.07
C LEU A 48 9.65 1.91 -4.08
N ALA A 49 10.76 2.47 -3.57
CA ALA A 49 12.01 1.73 -3.45
C ALA A 49 11.84 0.48 -2.56
N SER A 50 11.19 0.63 -1.40
CA SER A 50 10.88 -0.48 -0.50
C SER A 50 9.97 -1.52 -1.15
N LEU A 51 8.97 -1.09 -1.94
CA LEU A 51 8.13 -2.00 -2.71
C LEU A 51 8.93 -2.78 -3.75
N TYR A 52 9.80 -2.12 -4.53
CA TYR A 52 10.61 -2.80 -5.55
C TYR A 52 11.56 -3.82 -4.96
N THR A 53 12.27 -3.48 -3.87
CA THR A 53 13.11 -4.44 -3.14
C THR A 53 12.29 -5.63 -2.66
N CYS A 54 11.07 -5.39 -2.17
CA CYS A 54 10.20 -6.50 -1.79
C CYS A 54 9.77 -7.38 -2.97
N LEU A 55 9.46 -6.79 -4.12
CA LEU A 55 9.04 -7.56 -5.29
C LEU A 55 10.17 -8.46 -5.78
N ASP A 56 11.40 -7.97 -5.74
CA ASP A 56 12.60 -8.75 -6.02
C ASP A 56 12.71 -9.96 -5.07
N GLU A 57 12.69 -9.71 -3.76
CA GLU A 57 12.74 -10.79 -2.73
C GLU A 57 11.57 -11.78 -2.85
N ALA A 58 10.37 -11.29 -3.13
CA ALA A 58 9.18 -12.11 -3.31
C ALA A 58 9.28 -12.96 -4.58
N SER A 59 9.86 -12.44 -5.65
CA SER A 59 10.09 -13.17 -6.89
C SER A 59 11.09 -14.31 -6.70
N GLU A 60 12.19 -14.09 -5.96
CA GLU A 60 13.14 -15.14 -5.60
C GLU A 60 12.47 -16.27 -4.79
N SER A 61 11.48 -15.91 -3.97
CA SER A 61 10.78 -16.83 -3.07
C SER A 61 9.66 -17.61 -3.74
N LEU A 62 9.31 -17.28 -4.99
CA LEU A 62 8.44 -18.10 -5.83
C LEU A 62 9.17 -19.32 -6.41
N PHE A 63 10.51 -19.34 -6.35
CA PHE A 63 11.31 -20.49 -6.78
C PHE A 63 11.44 -21.51 -5.62
N PRO A 64 11.21 -22.81 -5.87
CA PRO A 64 11.18 -23.84 -4.81
C PRO A 64 12.46 -23.94 -3.97
N GLU A 65 13.61 -23.56 -4.54
CA GLU A 65 14.95 -23.70 -3.97
C GLU A 65 15.23 -22.77 -2.76
N THR A 66 14.46 -21.69 -2.60
CA THR A 66 14.80 -20.60 -1.66
C THR A 66 14.09 -20.69 -0.31
N GLY A 67 13.18 -21.66 -0.13
CA GLY A 67 12.40 -21.88 1.08
C GLY A 67 11.40 -20.74 1.39
N PRO A 68 10.47 -20.93 2.34
CA PRO A 68 9.51 -19.89 2.69
C PRO A 68 10.21 -18.72 3.40
N ARG A 69 10.55 -17.68 2.64
CA ARG A 69 10.89 -16.39 3.23
C ARG A 69 9.58 -15.71 3.60
N ASN A 70 9.40 -15.41 4.88
CA ASN A 70 8.37 -14.45 5.26
C ASN A 70 8.78 -13.12 4.60
N HIS A 71 7.90 -12.39 3.92
CA HIS A 71 8.17 -11.02 3.41
C HIS A 71 7.45 -10.00 4.28
N SER A 72 8.17 -9.03 4.81
CA SER A 72 7.61 -7.99 5.67
C SER A 72 7.92 -6.65 5.08
N SER A 73 7.00 -6.25 4.21
CA SER A 73 7.24 -5.26 3.18
C SER A 73 5.91 -4.68 2.69
N PRO A 74 5.92 -3.53 2.00
CA PRO A 74 4.72 -2.82 1.58
C PRO A 74 3.97 -3.47 0.39
N LEU A 75 3.90 -4.81 0.33
CA LEU A 75 3.10 -5.53 -0.69
C LEU A 75 1.62 -5.12 -0.66
N TRP A 76 1.13 -4.64 0.48
CA TRP A 76 -0.20 -4.07 0.60
C TRP A 76 -0.45 -2.99 -0.46
N LEU A 77 0.57 -2.22 -0.86
CA LEU A 77 0.42 -1.15 -1.84
C LEU A 77 0.08 -1.72 -3.22
N LEU A 78 0.79 -2.75 -3.66
CA LEU A 78 0.49 -3.45 -4.90
C LEU A 78 -0.88 -4.11 -4.83
N GLN A 79 -1.18 -4.80 -3.72
CA GLN A 79 -2.48 -5.46 -3.53
C GLN A 79 -3.64 -4.46 -3.55
N LEU A 80 -3.49 -3.32 -2.90
CA LEU A 80 -4.49 -2.25 -2.88
C LEU A 80 -4.71 -1.68 -4.28
N TRP A 81 -3.62 -1.42 -5.02
CA TRP A 81 -3.68 -0.95 -6.40
C TRP A 81 -4.37 -1.96 -7.32
N LEU A 82 -4.01 -3.24 -7.21
CA LEU A 82 -4.64 -4.32 -7.98
C LEU A 82 -6.13 -4.45 -7.65
N ASN A 83 -6.49 -4.44 -6.36
CA ASN A 83 -7.88 -4.48 -5.92
C ASN A 83 -8.67 -3.27 -6.44
N ALA A 84 -8.07 -2.08 -6.48
CA ALA A 84 -8.74 -0.87 -6.94
C ALA A 84 -9.04 -0.87 -8.44
N ASN A 85 -8.16 -1.45 -9.27
CA ASN A 85 -8.26 -1.41 -10.73
C ASN A 85 -8.85 -2.70 -11.33
N PHE A 86 -8.59 -3.85 -10.72
CA PHE A 86 -8.89 -5.16 -11.29
C PHE A 86 -9.79 -6.03 -10.41
N GLU A 87 -10.52 -5.43 -9.47
CA GLU A 87 -11.39 -6.16 -8.53
C GLU A 87 -12.23 -7.26 -9.21
N LYS A 88 -12.86 -6.92 -10.34
CA LYS A 88 -13.71 -7.82 -11.13
C LYS A 88 -12.95 -8.96 -11.81
N LYS A 89 -11.66 -8.77 -12.09
CA LYS A 89 -10.78 -9.77 -12.74
C LYS A 89 -10.07 -10.66 -11.71
N LEU A 90 -9.87 -10.16 -10.49
CA LEU A 90 -9.08 -10.83 -9.44
C LEU A 90 -9.80 -12.00 -8.74
N ASN A 91 -11.11 -12.18 -8.97
CA ASN A 91 -11.92 -13.22 -8.32
C ASN A 91 -11.60 -13.32 -6.82
N LEU A 92 -11.63 -12.17 -6.13
CA LEU A 92 -11.38 -12.06 -4.70
C LEU A 92 -12.58 -12.58 -3.91
N ALA A 93 -12.33 -13.03 -2.68
CA ALA A 93 -13.41 -13.46 -1.81
C ALA A 93 -14.38 -12.28 -1.56
N PRO A 94 -15.70 -12.51 -1.62
CA PRO A 94 -16.67 -11.46 -1.37
C PRO A 94 -16.56 -10.95 0.07
N LEU A 95 -16.72 -9.64 0.25
CA LEU A 95 -16.80 -9.01 1.56
C LEU A 95 -18.06 -9.48 2.31
N ARG A 96 -18.01 -9.44 3.65
CA ARG A 96 -19.20 -9.68 4.47
C ARG A 96 -20.25 -8.61 4.16
N THR A 97 -21.42 -9.06 3.70
CA THR A 97 -22.55 -8.21 3.32
C THR A 97 -23.13 -7.39 4.47
N SER A 98 -22.84 -7.77 5.72
CA SER A 98 -23.30 -7.07 6.93
C SER A 98 -22.49 -5.83 7.30
N ILE A 99 -21.38 -5.54 6.60
CA ILE A 99 -20.51 -4.40 6.91
C ILE A 99 -20.65 -3.34 5.81
N THR A 100 -21.15 -2.16 6.19
CA THR A 100 -21.18 -0.99 5.30
C THR A 100 -19.81 -0.31 5.31
N TYR A 101 -19.14 -0.29 4.18
CA TYR A 101 -17.87 0.39 4.01
C TYR A 101 -18.08 1.77 3.39
N ASN A 102 -18.22 2.80 4.22
CA ASN A 102 -18.42 4.17 3.77
C ASN A 102 -17.19 4.75 3.03
N LEU A 103 -15.99 4.26 3.37
CA LEU A 103 -14.74 4.63 2.74
C LEU A 103 -14.27 3.52 1.79
N LYS A 104 -14.09 3.84 0.50
CA LYS A 104 -13.62 2.86 -0.48
C LYS A 104 -12.23 2.30 -0.16
N GLY A 105 -11.34 3.11 0.43
CA GLY A 105 -10.05 2.63 0.95
C GLY A 105 -10.20 1.54 2.02
N ALA A 106 -11.13 1.70 2.96
CA ALA A 106 -11.42 0.68 3.98
C ALA A 106 -11.99 -0.61 3.38
N ARG A 107 -12.87 -0.48 2.38
CA ARG A 107 -13.38 -1.62 1.61
C ARG A 107 -12.27 -2.38 0.90
N LEU A 108 -11.40 -1.66 0.20
CA LEU A 108 -10.27 -2.24 -0.55
C LEU A 108 -9.26 -2.91 0.40
N ALA A 109 -8.97 -2.31 1.55
CA ALA A 109 -8.14 -2.92 2.59
C ALA A 109 -8.79 -4.18 3.19
N ALA A 110 -10.11 -4.22 3.32
CA ALA A 110 -10.83 -5.42 3.76
C ALA A 110 -10.85 -6.54 2.71
N LEU A 111 -10.74 -6.20 1.42
CA LEU A 111 -10.55 -7.18 0.33
C LEU A 111 -9.12 -7.73 0.27
N THR A 112 -8.14 -6.96 0.76
CA THR A 112 -6.74 -7.38 0.79
C THR A 112 -6.55 -8.56 1.75
N PRO A 113 -5.93 -9.66 1.31
CA PRO A 113 -5.65 -10.80 2.19
C PRO A 113 -4.84 -10.38 3.41
N LYS A 114 -5.38 -10.62 4.61
CA LYS A 114 -4.75 -10.20 5.87
C LYS A 114 -3.48 -10.98 6.21
N LYS A 115 -3.35 -12.20 5.71
CA LYS A 115 -2.16 -13.01 5.89
C LYS A 115 -1.15 -12.61 4.80
N GLN A 116 -0.03 -12.03 5.19
CA GLN A 116 1.12 -11.87 4.31
C GLN A 116 1.66 -13.27 4.00
N SER A 117 1.23 -13.86 2.88
CA SER A 117 1.73 -15.15 2.41
C SER A 117 2.16 -15.06 0.96
N ILE A 118 3.18 -15.82 0.61
CA ILE A 118 3.64 -16.00 -0.77
C ILE A 118 2.49 -16.49 -1.65
N ASP A 119 1.59 -17.34 -1.14
CA ASP A 119 0.42 -17.82 -1.89
C ASP A 119 -0.51 -16.69 -2.32
N ASN A 120 -0.72 -15.69 -1.45
CA ASN A 120 -1.54 -14.53 -1.77
C ASN A 120 -0.86 -13.70 -2.86
N PHE A 121 0.44 -13.46 -2.74
CA PHE A 121 1.22 -12.79 -3.78
C PHE A 121 1.16 -13.55 -5.11
N ALA A 122 1.37 -14.87 -5.10
CA ALA A 122 1.29 -15.73 -6.27
C ALA A 122 -0.10 -15.68 -6.94
N LYS A 123 -1.20 -15.60 -6.17
CA LYS A 123 -2.56 -15.42 -6.72
C LYS A 123 -2.68 -14.13 -7.52
N TYR A 124 -2.16 -13.01 -7.00
CA TYR A 124 -2.15 -11.73 -7.72
C TYR A 124 -1.32 -11.83 -9.00
N ILE A 125 -0.10 -12.38 -8.93
CA ILE A 125 0.78 -12.53 -10.10
C ILE A 125 0.15 -13.45 -11.17
N LYS A 126 -0.39 -14.61 -10.78
CA LYS A 126 -1.09 -15.52 -11.71
C LYS A 126 -2.25 -14.83 -12.43
N THR A 127 -3.00 -13.97 -11.73
CA THR A 127 -4.10 -13.25 -12.35
C THR A 127 -3.61 -12.22 -13.36
N ILE A 128 -2.53 -11.49 -13.04
CA ILE A 128 -1.92 -10.55 -13.98
C ILE A 128 -1.43 -11.28 -15.23
N LEU A 129 -0.78 -12.44 -15.04
CA LEU A 129 -0.29 -13.26 -16.15
C LEU A 129 -1.40 -13.87 -17.01
N SER A 130 -2.63 -14.02 -16.47
CA SER A 130 -3.78 -14.49 -17.26
C SER A 130 -4.39 -13.42 -18.18
N PHE A 131 -3.86 -12.19 -18.19
CA PHE A 131 -4.36 -11.16 -19.09
C PHE A 131 -3.82 -11.40 -20.51
N GLU A 132 -4.66 -11.97 -21.37
CA GLU A 132 -4.31 -12.37 -22.74
C GLU A 132 -4.06 -11.20 -23.71
N GLY A 133 -4.39 -9.96 -23.33
CA GLY A 133 -4.18 -8.79 -24.16
C GLY A 133 -4.00 -7.51 -23.34
N PHE A 134 -3.22 -6.59 -23.89
CA PHE A 134 -3.10 -5.26 -23.32
C PHE A 134 -4.45 -4.53 -23.42
N SER A 135 -4.94 -4.05 -22.28
CA SER A 135 -6.03 -3.08 -22.22
C SER A 135 -5.47 -1.82 -21.58
N GLU A 136 -5.93 -0.65 -22.01
CA GLU A 136 -5.58 0.61 -21.35
C GLU A 136 -5.94 0.62 -19.84
N ASP A 137 -6.87 -0.23 -19.41
CA ASP A 137 -7.17 -0.42 -17.98
C ASP A 137 -5.98 -1.01 -17.21
N LEU A 138 -5.07 -1.71 -17.88
CA LEU A 138 -3.84 -2.28 -17.30
C LEU A 138 -2.74 -1.23 -17.10
N ALA A 139 -2.76 -0.15 -17.88
CA ALA A 139 -1.77 0.91 -17.83
C ALA A 139 -2.46 2.28 -17.75
N PRO A 140 -3.07 2.58 -16.59
CA PRO A 140 -3.83 3.82 -16.42
C PRO A 140 -2.98 5.06 -16.74
N PHE A 141 -1.68 5.04 -16.46
CA PHE A 141 -0.77 6.17 -16.71
C PHE A 141 -0.51 6.49 -18.20
N ILE A 142 -0.87 5.58 -19.12
CA ILE A 142 -0.75 5.83 -20.56
C ILE A 142 -1.94 6.64 -21.09
N ARG A 143 -3.06 6.67 -20.34
CA ARG A 143 -4.24 7.43 -20.74
C ARG A 143 -3.98 8.93 -20.57
N PRO A 144 -4.02 9.74 -21.63
CA PRO A 144 -3.85 11.19 -21.54
C PRO A 144 -4.96 11.86 -20.70
N ASN A 145 -6.13 11.21 -20.62
CA ASN A 145 -7.27 11.66 -19.84
C ASN A 145 -7.47 10.82 -18.57
N LEU A 146 -6.40 10.29 -17.96
CA LEU A 146 -6.54 9.49 -16.74
C LEU A 146 -7.04 10.34 -15.58
N VAL A 147 -8.35 10.38 -15.46
CA VAL A 147 -9.09 10.72 -14.27
C VAL A 147 -8.92 9.50 -13.37
N GLY A 148 -8.02 9.58 -12.39
CA GLY A 148 -7.81 8.54 -11.38
C GLY A 148 -9.13 8.04 -10.76
N PRO A 149 -9.13 6.93 -10.01
CA PRO A 149 -10.38 6.29 -9.57
C PRO A 149 -11.32 7.30 -8.91
N ALA A 150 -12.60 7.34 -9.33
CA ALA A 150 -13.55 8.39 -8.90
C ALA A 150 -13.66 8.55 -7.37
N TRP A 151 -13.34 7.50 -6.60
CA TRP A 151 -13.28 7.56 -5.14
C TRP A 151 -12.06 8.32 -4.59
N LEU A 152 -10.91 8.25 -5.27
CA LEU A 152 -9.74 9.05 -4.92
C LEU A 152 -9.98 10.53 -5.23
N GLN A 153 -10.86 10.82 -6.17
CA GLN A 153 -11.21 12.18 -6.58
C GLN A 153 -12.31 12.80 -5.70
N ASN A 154 -13.35 12.03 -5.38
CA ASN A 154 -14.57 12.55 -4.75
C ASN A 154 -14.74 12.15 -3.27
N GLN A 155 -13.97 11.19 -2.74
CA GLN A 155 -14.17 10.66 -1.37
C GLN A 155 -13.03 10.95 -0.38
N ASN A 156 -12.23 11.99 -0.60
CA ASN A 156 -11.38 12.53 0.47
C ASN A 156 -12.11 13.52 1.39
N GLN A 157 -13.45 13.41 1.51
CA GLN A 157 -14.14 13.91 2.70
C GLN A 157 -13.86 12.98 3.89
N VAL A 158 -12.59 12.76 4.21
CA VAL A 158 -12.21 12.38 5.57
C VAL A 158 -12.74 13.53 6.42
N GLY A 159 -13.68 13.29 7.33
CA GLY A 159 -14.47 14.35 7.96
C GLY A 159 -13.63 15.57 8.37
N HIS A 160 -14.13 16.79 8.12
CA HIS A 160 -13.47 18.09 8.40
C HIS A 160 -11.94 17.99 8.52
N ILE A 161 -11.25 17.71 7.42
CA ILE A 161 -9.78 17.84 7.39
C ILE A 161 -9.47 19.31 7.68
N SER A 162 -8.90 19.59 8.85
CA SER A 162 -8.47 20.94 9.17
C SER A 162 -7.43 21.40 8.15
N ARG A 163 -7.31 22.71 7.96
CA ARG A 163 -6.27 23.28 7.09
C ARG A 163 -4.88 22.79 7.50
N GLU A 164 -4.64 22.61 8.79
CA GLU A 164 -3.40 22.03 9.32
C GLU A 164 -3.17 20.59 8.86
N MET A 165 -4.19 19.72 8.88
CA MET A 165 -4.06 18.35 8.36
C MET A 165 -3.78 18.35 6.85
N THR A 166 -4.36 19.29 6.10
CA THR A 166 -4.11 19.42 4.66
C THR A 166 -2.68 19.84 4.37
N GLU A 167 -2.16 20.83 5.10
CA GLU A 167 -0.76 21.28 5.03
C GLU A 167 0.21 20.16 5.45
N ILE A 168 -0.16 19.37 6.46
CA ILE A 168 0.56 18.16 6.88
C ILE A 168 0.64 17.18 5.71
N TRP A 169 -0.49 16.79 5.09
CA TRP A 169 -0.54 15.87 3.94
C TRP A 169 0.25 16.38 2.71
N PHE A 170 0.19 17.68 2.41
CA PHE A 170 1.00 18.30 1.34
C PHE A 170 2.50 18.28 1.63
N GLY A 171 2.93 18.15 2.89
CA GLY A 171 4.33 17.95 3.25
C GLY A 171 4.88 16.56 2.90
N PHE A 172 4.01 15.57 2.69
CA PHE A 172 4.40 14.19 2.33
C PHE A 172 4.37 13.90 0.82
N LEU A 173 3.76 14.78 0.02
CA LEU A 173 3.74 14.75 -1.45
C LEU A 173 4.98 15.47 -2.01
#